data_AF-A0A239DRU9-F1
#
_entry.id   AF-A0A239DRU9-F1
#
_cell.length_a   1.000
_cell.length_b   1.000
_cell.length_c   1.000
_cell.angle_alpha   90.00
_cell.angle_beta   90.00
_cell.angle_gamma   90.00
#
_symmetry.space_group_name_H-M   'P 1'
#
loop_
_entity.id
_entity.type
_entity.pdbx_description
1 polymer ?
#
loop_
_entity_poly.entity_id
_entity_poly.type
_entity_poly.pdbx_seq_one_letter_code
_entity_poly.pdbx_strand_id
1 'polypeptide(L)' 'MRSLSNLVSEGFIWGVGITRPRQGQEHRAAVYITTTLVLSVAGAVGMFFFLMTHFL' A
#
# COMPACT_ATOMS: atom_id res chain seq x y z
N MET A 1 24.56 -10.48 0.84
CA MET A 1 23.70 -10.54 -0.36
C MET A 1 22.53 -9.57 -0.16
N ARG A 2 22.47 -8.44 -0.89
CA ARG A 2 21.32 -7.53 -0.78
C ARG A 2 20.14 -8.18 -1.49
N SER A 3 19.12 -8.57 -0.73
CA SER A 3 17.92 -9.22 -1.26
C SER A 3 17.17 -8.27 -2.20
N LEU A 4 16.59 -8.79 -3.29
CA LEU A 4 15.69 -8.07 -4.20
C LEU A 4 14.60 -7.31 -3.45
N SER A 5 14.14 -7.85 -2.31
CA SER A 5 13.17 -7.20 -1.44
C SER A 5 13.65 -5.85 -0.86
N ASN A 6 14.96 -5.66 -0.62
CA ASN A 6 15.49 -4.36 -0.20
C ASN A 6 15.45 -3.34 -1.34
N LEU A 7 15.75 -3.77 -2.57
CA LEU A 7 15.72 -2.90 -3.76
C LEU A 7 14.29 -2.45 -4.09
N VAL A 8 13.33 -3.37 -4.03
CA VAL A 8 11.91 -3.06 -4.21
C VAL A 8 11.41 -2.16 -3.08
N SER A 9 11.80 -2.41 -1.83
CA SER A 9 11.43 -1.55 -0.70
C SER A 9 12.01 -0.15 -0.82
N GLU A 10 13.27 -0.03 -1.25
CA GLU A 10 13.96 1.26 -1.39
C GLU A 10 13.41 2.07 -2.58
N GLY A 11 13.12 1.41 -3.69
CA GLY A 11 12.41 2.01 -4.84
C GLY A 11 10.97 2.42 -4.51
N PHE A 12 10.27 1.63 -3.69
CA PHE A 12 8.94 1.99 -3.18
C PHE A 12 9.05 3.21 -2.26
N ILE A 13 9.92 3.18 -1.24
CA ILE A 13 10.18 4.30 -0.31
C ILE A 13 10.45 5.61 -1.06
N TRP A 14 11.31 5.58 -2.08
CA TRP A 14 11.60 6.76 -2.90
C TRP A 14 10.46 7.16 -3.84
N GLY A 15 9.77 6.19 -4.45
CA GLY A 15 8.68 6.45 -5.40
C GLY A 15 7.40 6.98 -4.75
N VAL A 16 7.08 6.56 -3.51
CA VAL A 16 5.92 7.02 -2.75
C VAL A 16 6.26 8.00 -1.62
N GLY A 17 7.53 8.39 -1.46
CA GLY A 17 7.97 9.38 -0.48
C GLY A 17 7.77 8.95 0.98
N ILE A 18 7.83 7.65 1.26
CA ILE A 18 7.54 7.13 2.59
C ILE A 18 8.82 7.18 3.43
N THR A 19 8.77 7.81 4.61
CA THR A 19 9.92 7.75 5.55
C THR A 19 10.10 6.32 6.05
N ARG A 20 11.33 5.80 5.99
CA ARG A 20 11.65 4.45 6.47
C ARG A 20 11.19 4.30 7.94
N PRO A 21 10.41 3.26 8.28
CA PRO A 21 9.94 3.07 9.65
C PRO A 21 11.12 2.86 10.61
N ARG A 22 10.98 3.38 11.84
CA ARG A 22 11.97 3.20 12.90
C ARG A 22 12.17 1.71 13.20
N GLN A 23 13.41 1.30 13.51
CA GLN A 23 13.72 -0.07 13.94
C GLN A 23 12.81 -0.47 15.11
N GLY A 24 12.20 -1.65 15.03
CA GLY A 24 11.21 -2.14 15.98
C GLY A 24 9.74 -1.78 15.67
N GLN A 25 9.48 -0.90 14.69
CA GLN A 25 8.11 -0.56 14.24
C GLN A 25 7.76 -1.16 12.87
N GLU A 26 8.64 -1.97 12.29
CA GLU A 26 8.49 -2.54 10.94
C GLU A 26 7.19 -3.33 10.79
N HIS A 27 6.81 -4.12 11.79
CA HIS A 27 5.58 -4.91 11.75
C HIS A 27 4.33 -4.02 11.75
N ARG A 28 4.30 -2.96 12.59
CA ARG A 28 3.18 -2.01 12.61
C ARG A 28 3.06 -1.24 11.30
N ALA A 29 4.20 -0.81 10.76
CA ALA A 29 4.24 -0.12 9.47
C ALA A 29 3.74 -1.04 8.33
N ALA A 30 4.18 -2.29 8.31
CA ALA A 30 3.72 -3.28 7.33
C ALA A 30 2.21 -3.48 7.39
N VAL A 31 1.66 -3.70 8.60
CA VAL A 31 0.21 -3.84 8.78
C VAL A 31 -0.53 -2.59 8.31
N TYR A 32 -0.08 -1.39 8.70
CA TYR A 32 -0.71 -0.14 8.27
C TYR A 32 -0.72 0.02 6.75
N ILE A 33 0.43 -0.23 6.09
CA ILE A 33 0.56 -0.14 4.63
C ILE A 33 -0.36 -1.15 3.95
N THR A 34 -0.35 -2.41 4.39
CA THR A 34 -1.19 -3.46 3.81
C THR A 34 -2.67 -3.17 4.01
N THR A 35 -3.09 -2.76 5.20
CA THR A 35 -4.50 -2.41 5.47
C THR A 35 -4.95 -1.22 4.63
N THR A 36 -4.13 -0.17 4.53
CA THR A 36 -4.44 1.00 3.70
C THR A 36 -4.58 0.58 2.24
N LEU A 37 -3.66 -0.23 1.71
CA LEU A 37 -3.70 -0.71 0.34
C LEU A 37 -4.99 -1.51 0.06
N VAL A 38 -5.33 -2.46 0.95
CA VAL A 38 -6.54 -3.27 0.81
C VAL A 38 -7.80 -2.39 0.81
N LEU A 39 -7.89 -1.43 1.73
CA LEU A 39 -9.02 -0.50 1.80
C LEU A 39 -9.11 0.39 0.56
N SER A 40 -7.99 0.89 0.05
CA SER A 40 -7.97 1.69 -1.17
C SER A 40 -8.45 0.90 -2.39
N VAL A 41 -7.98 -0.34 -2.55
CA VAL A 41 -8.41 -1.22 -3.64
C VAL A 41 -9.89 -1.57 -3.49
N ALA A 42 -10.34 -1.96 -2.30
CA ALA A 42 -11.73 -2.27 -2.02
C ALA A 42 -12.65 -1.05 -2.27
N GLY A 43 -12.21 0.15 -1.88
CA GLY A 43 -12.93 1.39 -2.12
C GLY A 43 -13.06 1.70 -3.61
N ALA A 44 -11.98 1.54 -4.39
CA ALA A 44 -12.02 1.73 -5.84
C ALA A 44 -12.97 0.74 -6.52
N VAL A 45 -12.91 -0.54 -6.15
CA VAL A 45 -13.80 -1.59 -6.68
C VAL A 45 -15.25 -1.31 -6.27
N GLY A 46 -15.50 -0.96 -5.02
CA GLY A 46 -16.84 -0.62 -4.53
C GLY A 46 -17.41 0.59 -5.25
N MET A 47 -16.61 1.62 -5.48
CA MET A 47 -17.02 2.82 -6.22
C MET A 47 -17.31 2.49 -7.69
N PHE A 48 -16.50 1.63 -8.32
CA PHE A 48 -16.75 1.16 -9.68
C PHE A 48 -18.12 0.46 -9.79
N PHE A 49 -18.42 -0.50 -8.90
CA PHE A 49 -19.71 -1.20 -8.90
C PHE A 49 -20.89 -0.27 -8.55
N PHE A 50 -20.68 0.66 -7.62
CA PHE A 50 -21.69 1.66 -7.27
C PHE A 50 -22.03 2.55 -8.46
N LEU A 51 -21.01 3.05 -9.17
CA LEU A 51 -21.22 3.84 -10.38
C LEU A 51 -21.89 2.99 -11.47
N MET A 52 -21.45 1.74 -11.67
CA MET A 52 -22.05 0.87 -12.67
C MET A 52 -23.53 0.62 -12.38
N THR A 53 -23.91 0.37 -11.12
CA THR A 53 -25.33 0.12 -10.75
C THR A 53 -26.20 1.37 -10.74
N HIS A 54 -25.62 2.57 -10.64
CA HIS A 54 -26.38 3.82 -10.62
C HIS A 54 -26.51 4.48 -12.00
N PHE A 55 -25.55 4.24 -12.91
CA PHE A 55 -25.50 4.87 -14.24
C PHE A 55 -25.91 3.95 -15.41
N LEU A 56 -25.94 2.63 -15.24
CA LEU A 56 -26.58 1.66 -16.16
C LEU A 56 -28.01 1.36 -15.70
#